data_AF-A0A0P0RH27-F1
#
_entry.id   AF-A0A0P0RH27-F1
#
_cell.length_a   1.000
_cell.length_b   1.000
_cell.length_c   1.000
_cell.angle_alpha   90.00
_cell.angle_beta   90.00
_cell.angle_gamma   90.00
#
_symmetry.space_group_name_H-M   'P 1'
#
loop_
_entity.id
_entity.type
_entity.pdbx_description
1 polymer ?
#
loop_
_entity_poly.entity_id
_entity_poly.type
_entity_poly.pdbx_seq_one_letter_code
_entity_poly.pdbx_strand_id
1 'polypeptide(L)'
;MQKDGKGLSSAIYLSTYAGRDSRLQRFVGMHCLVFEQAASEWKRYEETERSLPFFSLSVAKNEKTAVLILETRMGDCFHYALMNMSDPKLCKTLDVWVRNRGFVVVRKLAGSISFGLCPLDRESLQFLKKHRKYRYESNPEEFLRCTQSFIELKTFEQLATAKLSGEGHGSIKPVVEVQILESAAVRIDIPWQQMGKETHVTIQDTSDGNLDEHHSASVPVQIGFVQKACDFTRTSKSASAMKPDTPVLVSSVDLNRYLSLARVDGSFGFGHFRFEDRIVLSMRFQSGSAQIYWLADAADPSVWDAIDVMKKNEEVGFMLEEGARGAFVPYTLLPHQEDIRILRAESLSHPDGLSDAAVELANSGLVQKNATTDIPGIKLEYVHVNVLASESVARVLEALQASFPVRDERYSDSFETDIADAGHPIH
;
A
#
# COMPACT_ATOMS: atom_id res chain seq x y z
N MET A 1 21.69 -5.41 -28.24
CA MET A 1 20.50 -6.16 -28.71
C MET A 1 20.37 -7.41 -27.85
N GLN A 2 19.51 -7.36 -26.82
CA GLN A 2 19.22 -8.47 -25.92
C GLN A 2 18.17 -9.39 -26.58
N LYS A 3 18.39 -10.71 -26.55
CA LYS A 3 17.65 -11.70 -27.34
C LYS A 3 16.79 -12.68 -26.53
N ASP A 4 16.61 -12.49 -25.22
CA ASP A 4 15.79 -13.38 -24.38
C ASP A 4 14.65 -12.61 -23.69
N GLY A 5 13.47 -12.68 -24.32
CA GLY A 5 12.27 -11.90 -24.00
C GLY A 5 11.44 -12.42 -22.82
N LYS A 6 12.03 -12.46 -21.62
CA LYS A 6 11.27 -12.52 -20.33
C LYS A 6 11.90 -11.69 -19.21
N GLY A 7 12.77 -10.73 -19.55
CA GLY A 7 13.28 -9.74 -18.61
C GLY A 7 12.31 -8.57 -18.52
N LEU A 8 11.83 -8.26 -17.32
CA LEU A 8 10.99 -7.10 -17.00
C LEU A 8 11.46 -5.87 -17.77
N SER A 9 10.57 -5.35 -18.64
CA SER A 9 10.73 -4.04 -19.24
C SER A 9 10.95 -3.03 -18.13
N SER A 10 12.11 -2.36 -18.11
CA SER A 10 12.40 -1.28 -17.17
C SER A 10 11.40 -0.17 -17.44
N ALA A 11 10.35 -0.13 -16.63
CA ALA A 11 9.19 0.70 -16.88
C ALA A 11 9.31 2.01 -16.10
N ILE A 12 9.22 3.13 -16.82
CA ILE A 12 8.83 4.41 -16.26
C ILE A 12 7.32 4.58 -16.43
N TYR A 13 6.63 5.04 -15.39
CA TYR A 13 5.20 5.29 -15.42
C TYR A 13 4.80 6.30 -14.34
N LEU A 14 3.56 6.77 -14.41
CA LEU A 14 2.97 7.60 -13.36
C LEU A 14 2.13 6.72 -12.42
N SER A 15 2.18 7.00 -11.13
CA SER A 15 1.31 6.37 -10.13
C SER A 15 0.79 7.41 -9.13
N THR A 16 0.06 6.98 -8.12
CA THR A 16 -0.41 7.84 -7.04
C THR A 16 0.44 7.62 -5.80
N TYR A 17 1.02 8.68 -5.25
CA TYR A 17 1.80 8.57 -4.03
C TYR A 17 0.89 8.27 -2.84
N ALA A 18 1.18 7.16 -2.14
CA ALA A 18 0.45 6.70 -0.96
C ALA A 18 1.39 6.46 0.24
N GLY A 19 2.61 7.00 0.18
CA GLY A 19 3.60 6.83 1.24
C GLY A 19 3.24 7.59 2.51
N ARG A 20 3.81 7.17 3.64
CA ARG A 20 3.55 7.71 4.99
C ARG A 20 4.65 8.68 5.48
N ASP A 21 5.58 9.08 4.61
CA ASP A 21 6.63 10.04 4.99
C ASP A 21 5.97 11.39 5.32
N SER A 22 6.13 11.84 6.57
CA SER A 22 5.53 13.08 7.08
C SER A 22 5.96 14.31 6.25
N ARG A 23 7.16 14.29 5.67
CA ARG A 23 7.67 15.36 4.79
C ARG A 23 6.95 15.39 3.44
N LEU A 24 6.37 14.26 3.04
CA LEU A 24 5.66 14.07 1.77
C LEU A 24 4.14 13.97 1.95
N GLN A 25 3.62 14.17 3.16
CA GLN A 25 2.19 14.01 3.47
C GLN A 25 1.29 14.85 2.55
N ARG A 26 1.72 16.06 2.18
CA ARG A 26 1.00 16.93 1.23
C ARG A 26 0.89 16.37 -0.19
N PHE A 27 1.68 15.35 -0.52
CA PHE A 27 1.68 14.68 -1.82
C PHE A 27 0.88 13.37 -1.83
N VAL A 28 0.30 12.96 -0.70
CA VAL A 28 -0.56 11.77 -0.65
C VAL A 28 -1.78 11.98 -1.56
N GLY A 29 -2.07 10.98 -2.40
CA GLY A 29 -3.11 11.07 -3.43
C GLY A 29 -2.68 11.81 -4.71
N MET A 30 -1.44 12.31 -4.79
CA MET A 30 -0.94 13.04 -5.95
C MET A 30 -0.15 12.16 -6.91
N HIS A 31 -0.12 12.53 -8.19
CA HIS A 31 0.63 11.79 -9.19
C HIS A 31 2.14 11.89 -8.96
N CYS A 32 2.79 10.74 -8.74
CA CYS A 32 4.23 10.60 -8.67
C CYS A 32 4.78 9.96 -9.94
N LEU A 33 6.05 10.25 -10.23
CA LEU A 33 6.80 9.58 -11.28
C LEU A 33 7.50 8.37 -10.68
N VAL A 34 7.25 7.19 -11.24
CA VAL A 34 7.94 5.97 -10.82
C VAL A 34 8.83 5.52 -11.94
N PHE A 35 10.09 5.21 -11.63
CA PHE A 35 10.97 4.54 -12.57
C PHE A 35 11.68 3.37 -11.91
N GLU A 36 11.79 2.28 -12.67
CA GLU A 36 12.53 1.08 -12.27
C GLU A 36 13.95 1.18 -12.78
N GLN A 37 14.91 1.13 -11.87
CA GLN A 37 16.32 1.27 -12.23
C GLN A 37 16.87 -0.05 -12.78
N ALA A 38 17.32 -0.02 -14.03
CA ALA A 38 17.83 -1.21 -14.70
C ALA A 38 19.33 -1.41 -14.47
N ALA A 39 20.10 -0.31 -14.48
CA ALA A 39 21.56 -0.37 -14.47
C ALA A 39 22.11 -0.62 -13.05
N SER A 40 22.95 -1.65 -12.94
CA SER A 40 23.61 -2.05 -11.69
C SER A 40 24.58 -0.99 -11.14
N GLU A 41 25.09 -0.13 -12.03
CA GLU A 41 26.09 0.89 -11.78
C GLU A 41 25.61 1.95 -10.81
N TRP A 42 24.30 2.20 -10.78
CA TRP A 42 23.68 3.08 -9.81
C TRP A 42 23.77 2.58 -8.36
N LYS A 43 23.95 1.27 -8.15
CA LYS A 43 24.14 0.70 -6.81
C LYS A 43 25.45 1.14 -6.15
N ARG A 44 26.44 1.61 -6.93
CA ARG A 44 27.73 2.07 -6.40
C ARG A 44 27.59 3.36 -5.60
N TYR A 45 26.54 4.11 -5.85
CA TYR A 45 26.19 5.27 -5.07
C TYR A 45 25.23 4.80 -3.99
N GLU A 46 25.78 4.20 -2.92
CA GLU A 46 25.05 4.14 -1.65
C GLU A 46 24.63 5.57 -1.34
N GLU A 47 23.35 5.77 -1.02
CA GLU A 47 22.78 7.07 -0.67
C GLU A 47 23.43 7.55 0.64
N THR A 48 24.66 8.05 0.55
CA THR A 48 25.21 8.88 1.61
C THR A 48 24.34 10.13 1.67
N GLU A 49 23.98 10.58 2.88
CA GLU A 49 23.02 11.69 3.12
C GLU A 49 23.29 12.97 2.31
N ARG A 50 24.47 13.10 1.72
CA ARG A 50 24.91 14.28 0.96
C ARG A 50 24.64 14.21 -0.54
N SER A 51 24.24 13.06 -1.10
CA SER A 51 24.02 12.90 -2.54
C SER A 51 22.55 12.70 -2.88
N LEU A 52 21.71 13.68 -2.56
CA LEU A 52 20.36 13.71 -3.11
C LEU A 52 20.43 13.78 -4.65
N PRO A 53 19.63 12.97 -5.37
CA PRO A 53 19.61 13.02 -6.82
C PRO A 53 19.26 14.43 -7.29
N PHE A 54 20.10 14.97 -8.18
CA PHE A 54 19.82 16.24 -8.83
C PHE A 54 18.86 16.00 -10.00
N PHE A 55 17.80 16.81 -10.06
CA PHE A 55 16.82 16.76 -11.13
C PHE A 55 16.89 18.01 -11.97
N SER A 56 16.86 17.86 -13.30
CA SER A 56 16.68 18.98 -14.22
C SER A 56 15.65 18.68 -15.28
N LEU A 57 14.91 19.72 -15.68
CA LEU A 57 13.89 19.63 -16.73
C LEU A 57 14.36 20.40 -17.96
N SER A 58 14.19 19.77 -19.12
CA SER A 58 14.40 20.41 -20.42
C SER A 58 13.37 19.93 -21.42
N VAL A 59 13.27 20.59 -22.57
CA VAL A 59 12.38 20.19 -23.68
C VAL A 59 13.18 20.20 -24.95
N ALA A 60 13.23 19.05 -25.62
CA ALA A 60 13.67 18.98 -26.99
C ALA A 60 12.46 19.22 -27.90
N LYS A 61 12.58 20.20 -28.78
CA LYS A 61 11.53 20.53 -29.75
C LYS A 61 11.89 19.97 -31.11
N ASN A 62 10.90 19.38 -31.76
CA ASN A 62 10.84 19.16 -33.20
C ASN A 62 9.71 20.06 -33.74
N GLU A 63 9.68 20.32 -35.04
CA GLU A 63 8.61 21.07 -35.71
C GLU A 63 7.21 20.54 -35.37
N LYS A 64 7.11 19.23 -35.12
CA LYS A 64 5.83 18.52 -34.95
C LYS A 64 5.57 17.98 -33.54
N THR A 65 6.58 17.95 -32.65
CA THR A 65 6.41 17.40 -31.30
C THR A 65 7.34 18.07 -30.29
N ALA A 66 7.01 17.95 -29.01
CA ALA A 66 7.87 18.37 -27.92
C ALA A 66 8.06 17.19 -26.96
N VAL A 67 9.32 16.87 -26.68
CA VAL A 67 9.73 15.83 -25.74
C VAL A 67 10.16 16.53 -24.46
N LEU A 68 9.41 16.32 -23.37
CA LEU A 68 9.88 16.69 -22.04
C LEU A 68 10.95 15.70 -21.62
N ILE A 69 12.09 16.22 -21.20
CA ILE A 69 13.22 15.44 -20.72
C ILE A 69 13.38 15.78 -19.24
N LEU A 70 13.14 14.79 -18.39
CA LEU A 70 13.53 14.84 -16.98
C LEU A 70 14.84 14.09 -16.84
N GLU A 71 15.90 14.81 -16.50
CA GLU A 71 17.19 14.24 -16.15
C GLU A 71 17.28 14.06 -14.64
N THR A 72 17.71 12.88 -14.22
CA THR A 72 18.12 12.59 -12.84
C THR A 72 19.59 12.20 -12.85
N ARG A 73 20.40 12.77 -11.95
CA ARG A 73 21.84 12.50 -11.90
C ARG A 73 22.30 12.08 -10.51
N MET A 74 23.17 11.06 -10.46
CA MET A 74 23.94 10.67 -9.28
C MET A 74 25.39 10.38 -9.71
N GLY A 75 26.33 11.26 -9.35
CA GLY A 75 27.73 11.16 -9.76
C GLY A 75 27.91 11.18 -11.29
N ASP A 76 28.42 10.08 -11.85
CA ASP A 76 28.60 9.83 -13.29
C ASP A 76 27.44 9.05 -13.94
N CYS A 77 26.40 8.72 -13.18
CA CYS A 77 25.19 8.05 -13.65
C CYS A 77 24.08 9.07 -13.97
N PHE A 78 23.54 8.98 -15.18
CA PHE A 78 22.49 9.85 -15.70
C PHE A 78 21.29 9.01 -16.12
N HIS A 79 20.10 9.38 -15.65
CA HIS A 79 18.83 8.82 -16.08
C HIS A 79 18.03 9.90 -16.80
N TYR A 80 17.56 9.59 -18.00
CA TYR A 80 16.74 10.47 -18.80
C TYR A 80 15.35 9.85 -19.00
N ALA A 81 14.35 10.49 -18.43
CA ALA A 81 12.94 10.17 -18.61
C ALA A 81 12.33 11.04 -19.72
N LEU A 82 11.93 10.41 -20.82
CA LEU A 82 11.38 11.09 -22.00
C LEU A 82 9.86 10.98 -21.98
N MET A 83 9.17 12.12 -22.00
CA MET A 83 7.71 12.17 -21.86
C MET A 83 7.08 13.03 -22.97
N ASN A 84 5.95 12.58 -23.50
CA ASN A 84 5.29 13.27 -24.61
C ASN A 84 4.48 14.48 -24.12
N MET A 85 4.92 15.70 -24.43
CA MET A 85 4.22 16.92 -24.04
C MET A 85 2.85 17.10 -24.71
N SER A 86 2.55 16.34 -25.76
CA SER A 86 1.21 16.32 -26.37
C SER A 86 0.24 15.37 -25.66
N ASP A 87 0.70 14.54 -24.71
CA ASP A 87 -0.17 13.64 -23.96
C ASP A 87 -1.07 14.46 -22.99
N PRO A 88 -2.40 14.43 -23.16
CA PRO A 88 -3.31 15.19 -22.30
C PRO A 88 -3.30 14.71 -20.83
N LYS A 89 -2.98 13.44 -20.58
CA LYS A 89 -2.86 12.90 -19.22
C LYS A 89 -1.58 13.43 -18.56
N LEU A 90 -0.48 13.50 -19.32
CA LEU A 90 0.76 14.11 -18.83
C LEU A 90 0.53 15.57 -18.49
N CYS A 91 -0.16 16.31 -19.36
CA CYS A 91 -0.49 17.71 -19.11
C CYS A 91 -1.19 17.89 -17.76
N LYS A 92 -2.23 17.10 -17.47
CA LYS A 92 -2.91 17.13 -16.16
C LYS A 92 -1.96 16.87 -14.99
N THR A 93 -1.04 15.92 -15.13
CA THR A 93 -0.01 15.66 -14.12
C THR A 93 0.94 16.84 -13.92
N LEU A 94 1.38 17.49 -15.01
CA LEU A 94 2.23 18.67 -14.93
C LEU A 94 1.53 19.85 -14.25
N ASP A 95 0.21 19.99 -14.38
CA ASP A 95 -0.58 20.99 -13.65
C ASP A 95 -0.46 20.81 -12.14
N VAL A 96 -0.55 19.56 -11.71
CA VAL A 96 -0.42 19.16 -10.32
C VAL A 96 0.99 19.48 -9.82
N TRP A 97 2.03 19.13 -10.58
CA TRP A 97 3.42 19.41 -10.22
C TRP A 97 3.70 20.92 -10.13
N VAL A 98 3.23 21.70 -11.10
CA VAL A 98 3.38 23.17 -11.09
C VAL A 98 2.66 23.81 -9.91
N ARG A 99 1.45 23.34 -9.58
CA ARG A 99 0.67 23.85 -8.44
C ARG A 99 1.39 23.60 -7.12
N ASN A 100 2.02 22.44 -6.97
CA ASN A 100 2.69 22.01 -5.73
C ASN A 100 4.17 22.40 -5.69
N ARG A 101 4.67 23.06 -6.74
CA ARG A 101 6.07 23.50 -6.85
C ARG A 101 7.06 22.35 -6.68
N GLY A 102 6.67 21.16 -7.13
CA GLY A 102 7.42 19.93 -6.92
C GLY A 102 6.58 18.70 -7.23
N PHE A 103 7.23 17.56 -7.24
CA PHE A 103 6.60 16.25 -7.42
C PHE A 103 7.39 15.17 -6.70
N VAL A 104 6.74 14.04 -6.44
CA VAL A 104 7.40 12.88 -5.84
C VAL A 104 7.94 11.98 -6.94
N VAL A 105 9.18 11.56 -6.75
CA VAL A 105 9.83 10.52 -7.54
C VAL A 105 9.93 9.27 -6.70
N VAL A 106 9.49 8.15 -7.25
CA VAL A 106 9.62 6.82 -6.65
C VAL A 106 10.63 6.05 -7.49
N ARG A 107 11.73 5.63 -6.88
CA ARG A 107 12.71 4.78 -7.52
C ARG A 107 12.54 3.37 -7.03
N LYS A 108 12.31 2.45 -7.96
CA LYS A 108 12.29 1.02 -7.67
C LYS A 108 13.68 0.44 -7.92
N LEU A 109 14.28 -0.06 -6.85
CA LEU A 109 15.58 -0.74 -6.84
C LEU A 109 15.35 -2.25 -6.73
N ALA A 110 16.38 -3.03 -7.05
CA ALA A 110 16.36 -4.47 -6.84
C ALA A 110 16.34 -4.76 -5.33
N GLY A 111 15.17 -4.99 -4.78
CA GLY A 111 15.00 -5.29 -3.37
C GLY A 111 14.75 -4.07 -2.47
N SER A 112 14.47 -2.89 -3.02
CA SER A 112 14.07 -1.72 -2.22
C SER A 112 13.31 -0.68 -3.04
N ILE A 113 12.67 0.26 -2.36
CA ILE A 113 12.01 1.42 -2.96
C ILE A 113 12.52 2.65 -2.23
N SER A 114 12.95 3.67 -2.98
CA SER A 114 13.28 4.98 -2.42
C SER A 114 12.34 6.06 -2.96
N PHE A 115 12.11 7.08 -2.15
CA PHE A 115 11.22 8.19 -2.46
C PHE A 115 11.99 9.48 -2.35
N GLY A 116 11.82 10.38 -3.31
CA GLY A 116 12.45 11.69 -3.31
C GLY A 116 11.44 12.78 -3.64
N LEU A 117 11.46 13.87 -2.87
CA LEU A 117 10.85 15.11 -3.30
C LEU A 117 11.74 15.76 -4.36
N CYS A 118 11.20 15.99 -5.54
CA CYS A 118 11.83 16.83 -6.55
C CYS A 118 11.20 18.23 -6.49
N PRO A 119 11.81 19.21 -5.79
CA PRO A 119 11.34 20.59 -5.84
C PRO A 119 11.53 21.17 -7.25
N LEU A 120 10.58 21.99 -7.70
CA LEU A 120 10.71 22.75 -8.94
C LEU A 120 11.19 24.15 -8.62
N ASP A 121 12.38 24.51 -9.10
CA ASP A 121 12.89 25.87 -8.99
C ASP A 121 12.06 26.86 -9.83
N ARG A 122 12.36 28.15 -9.67
CA ARG A 122 11.60 29.22 -10.35
C ARG A 122 11.71 29.12 -11.87
N GLU A 123 12.87 28.73 -12.39
CA GLU A 123 13.12 28.60 -13.81
C GLU A 123 12.31 27.45 -14.41
N SER A 124 12.36 26.27 -13.79
CA SER A 124 11.58 25.07 -14.12
C SER A 124 10.07 25.34 -14.07
N LEU A 125 9.59 26.08 -13.07
CA LEU A 125 8.19 26.48 -12.99
C LEU A 125 7.78 27.41 -14.13
N GLN A 126 8.60 28.43 -14.46
CA GLN A 126 8.33 29.32 -15.58
C GLN A 126 8.39 28.57 -16.91
N PHE A 127 9.35 27.67 -17.03
CA PHE A 127 9.54 26.80 -18.17
C PHE A 127 8.31 25.92 -18.42
N LEU A 128 7.86 25.14 -17.43
CA LEU A 128 6.66 24.32 -17.55
C LEU A 128 5.41 25.17 -17.87
N LYS A 129 5.24 26.32 -17.20
CA LYS A 129 4.14 27.25 -17.48
C LYS A 129 4.17 27.80 -18.91
N LYS A 130 5.36 28.10 -19.46
CA LYS A 130 5.53 28.58 -20.83
C LYS A 130 5.17 27.49 -21.83
N HIS A 131 5.71 26.30 -21.65
CA HIS A 131 5.50 25.19 -22.58
C HIS A 131 4.08 24.64 -22.55
N ARG A 132 3.38 24.74 -21.42
CA ARG A 132 1.95 24.42 -21.31
C ARG A 132 1.03 25.32 -22.14
N LYS A 133 1.45 26.54 -22.47
CA LYS A 133 0.64 27.43 -23.33
C LYS A 133 0.66 26.98 -24.79
N TYR A 134 1.68 26.24 -25.21
CA TYR A 134 1.75 25.68 -26.54
C TYR A 134 0.90 24.42 -26.59
N ARG A 135 -0.21 24.46 -27.32
CA ARG A 135 -0.97 23.25 -27.64
C ARG A 135 -0.24 22.52 -28.76
N TYR A 136 0.43 21.44 -28.40
CA TYR A 136 0.95 20.49 -29.37
C TYR A 136 -0.19 19.57 -29.79
N GLU A 137 -0.33 19.33 -31.10
CA GLU A 137 -1.24 18.31 -31.58
C GLU A 137 -0.73 16.93 -31.14
N SER A 138 -1.65 16.07 -30.70
CA SER A 138 -1.28 14.74 -30.21
C SER A 138 -0.74 13.89 -31.36
N ASN A 139 0.57 13.65 -31.38
CA ASN A 139 1.22 12.80 -32.37
C ASN A 139 2.21 11.84 -31.69
N PRO A 140 1.73 10.68 -31.20
CA PRO A 140 2.58 9.70 -30.51
C PRO A 140 3.64 9.09 -31.43
N GLU A 141 3.36 8.92 -32.72
CA GLU A 141 4.32 8.39 -33.69
C GLU A 141 5.51 9.33 -33.87
N GLU A 142 5.25 10.64 -33.97
CA GLU A 142 6.30 11.65 -34.06
C GLU A 142 7.14 11.70 -32.78
N PHE A 143 6.49 11.61 -31.62
CA PHE A 143 7.18 11.49 -30.33
C PHE A 143 8.14 10.30 -30.33
N LEU A 144 7.65 9.11 -30.65
CA LEU A 144 8.46 7.89 -30.70
C LEU A 144 9.62 7.98 -31.69
N ARG A 145 9.37 8.54 -32.89
CA ARG A 145 10.41 8.78 -33.90
C ARG A 145 11.48 9.75 -33.39
N CYS A 146 11.07 10.84 -32.73
CA CYS A 146 11.99 11.81 -32.15
C CYS A 146 12.83 11.19 -31.03
N THR A 147 12.23 10.43 -30.11
CA THR A 147 12.95 9.76 -29.03
C THR A 147 13.91 8.69 -29.55
N GLN A 148 13.49 7.92 -30.56
CA GLN A 148 14.33 6.94 -31.23
C GLN A 148 15.56 7.59 -31.87
N SER A 149 15.38 8.73 -32.53
CA SER A 149 16.49 9.50 -33.12
C SER A 149 17.48 9.97 -32.06
N PHE A 150 17.03 10.43 -30.88
CA PHE A 150 17.94 10.80 -29.79
C PHE A 150 18.81 9.63 -29.32
N ILE A 151 18.21 8.45 -29.20
CA ILE A 151 18.88 7.21 -28.78
C ILE A 151 19.89 6.77 -29.83
N GLU A 152 19.51 6.71 -31.10
CA GLU A 152 20.38 6.30 -32.21
C GLU A 152 21.59 7.23 -32.37
N LEU A 153 21.39 8.53 -32.17
CA LEU A 153 22.45 9.54 -32.25
C LEU A 153 23.28 9.63 -30.96
N LYS A 154 23.00 8.83 -29.93
CA LYS A 154 23.66 8.87 -28.62
C LYS A 154 23.67 10.27 -27.99
N THR A 155 22.55 10.98 -28.16
CA THR A 155 22.42 12.39 -27.76
C THR A 155 22.65 12.55 -26.25
N PHE A 156 22.14 11.60 -25.47
CA PHE A 156 22.21 11.66 -24.00
C PHE A 156 23.59 11.30 -23.45
N GLU A 157 24.33 10.41 -24.12
CA GLU A 157 25.74 10.13 -23.82
C GLU A 157 26.62 11.34 -24.11
N GLN A 158 26.39 12.02 -25.24
CA GLN A 158 27.10 13.25 -25.57
C GLN A 158 26.81 14.36 -24.55
N LEU A 159 25.54 14.53 -24.16
CA LEU A 159 25.13 15.52 -23.15
C LEU A 159 25.76 15.23 -21.79
N ALA A 160 25.68 13.98 -21.32
CA ALA A 160 26.30 13.55 -20.06
C ALA A 160 27.82 13.74 -20.08
N THR A 161 28.48 13.40 -21.19
CA THR A 161 29.93 13.59 -21.37
C THR A 161 30.31 15.07 -21.34
N ALA A 162 29.53 15.92 -22.02
CA ALA A 162 29.76 17.36 -22.03
C ALA A 162 29.61 17.97 -20.62
N LYS A 163 28.61 17.53 -19.84
CA LYS A 163 28.41 17.97 -18.45
C LYS A 163 29.57 17.55 -17.55
N LEU A 164 29.97 16.28 -17.58
CA LEU A 164 31.14 15.80 -16.83
C LEU A 164 32.42 16.54 -17.23
N SER A 165 32.61 16.80 -18.52
CA SER A 165 33.78 17.55 -19.01
C SER A 165 33.79 18.99 -18.50
N GLY A 166 32.63 19.67 -18.47
CA GLY A 166 32.50 21.02 -17.93
C GLY A 166 32.79 21.13 -16.44
N GLU A 167 32.71 20.01 -15.71
CA GLU A 167 33.00 19.91 -14.27
C GLU A 167 34.42 19.44 -13.98
N GLY A 168 35.27 19.26 -15.00
CA GLY A 168 36.65 18.78 -14.84
C GLY A 168 36.78 17.25 -14.78
N HIS A 169 35.70 16.51 -15.02
CA HIS A 169 35.65 15.04 -15.05
C HIS A 169 35.73 14.48 -16.48
N GLY A 170 36.48 15.12 -17.38
CA GLY A 170 36.51 14.76 -18.81
C GLY A 170 37.05 13.35 -19.14
N SER A 171 37.70 12.68 -18.19
CA SER A 171 38.15 11.29 -18.35
C SER A 171 37.12 10.25 -17.93
N ILE A 172 36.04 10.65 -17.26
CA ILE A 172 35.01 9.74 -16.75
C ILE A 172 33.97 9.51 -17.86
N LYS A 173 33.77 8.24 -18.21
CA LYS A 173 32.73 7.86 -19.15
C LYS A 173 31.39 7.76 -18.41
N PRO A 174 30.35 8.54 -18.80
CA PRO A 174 29.07 8.50 -18.09
C PRO A 174 28.36 7.16 -18.30
N VAL A 175 27.60 6.75 -17.28
CA VAL A 175 26.58 5.69 -17.41
C VAL A 175 25.27 6.38 -17.72
N VAL A 176 24.64 6.02 -18.84
CA VAL A 176 23.41 6.65 -19.31
C VAL A 176 22.30 5.63 -19.43
N GLU A 177 21.21 5.88 -18.72
CA GLU A 177 19.96 5.14 -18.81
C GLU A 177 18.88 6.06 -19.38
N VAL A 178 18.16 5.59 -20.42
CA VAL A 178 17.09 6.35 -21.06
C VAL A 178 15.81 5.53 -20.99
N GLN A 179 14.74 6.13 -20.48
CA GLN A 179 13.44 5.50 -20.37
C GLN A 179 12.37 6.39 -21.01
N ILE A 180 11.44 5.75 -21.73
CA ILE A 180 10.37 6.44 -22.46
C ILE A 180 9.05 6.19 -21.74
N LEU A 181 8.38 7.26 -21.33
CA LEU A 181 7.03 7.20 -20.79
C LEU A 181 6.04 7.07 -21.95
N GLU A 182 5.70 5.83 -22.30
CA GLU A 182 4.77 5.53 -23.40
C GLU A 182 3.36 6.07 -23.16
N SER A 183 2.92 6.12 -21.90
CA SER A 183 1.63 6.69 -21.52
C SER A 183 1.72 7.35 -20.16
N ALA A 184 1.18 8.56 -20.06
CA ALA A 184 0.97 9.21 -18.77
C ALA A 184 -0.36 8.80 -18.11
N ALA A 185 -0.96 7.68 -18.52
CA ALA A 185 -1.98 7.03 -17.73
C ALA A 185 -1.40 6.64 -16.38
N VAL A 186 -2.06 7.08 -15.31
CA VAL A 186 -1.71 6.68 -13.95
C VAL A 186 -1.96 5.18 -13.84
N ARG A 187 -0.90 4.43 -13.52
CA ARG A 187 -0.96 3.01 -13.20
C ARG A 187 -1.38 2.85 -11.75
N ILE A 188 -2.47 2.11 -11.57
CA ILE A 188 -3.10 1.80 -10.28
C ILE A 188 -2.81 0.33 -9.90
N ASP A 189 -2.28 -0.45 -10.85
CA ASP A 189 -2.16 -1.91 -10.86
C ASP A 189 -0.86 -2.45 -10.27
N ILE A 190 -0.16 -1.69 -9.40
CA ILE A 190 1.22 -2.06 -9.06
C ILE A 190 1.34 -2.67 -7.65
N PRO A 191 1.80 -3.94 -7.53
CA PRO A 191 1.72 -4.74 -6.30
C PRO A 191 2.62 -4.36 -5.11
N TRP A 192 3.14 -3.14 -4.98
CA TRP A 192 3.93 -2.81 -3.77
C TRP A 192 3.08 -2.77 -2.49
N GLN A 193 1.75 -2.74 -2.59
CA GLN A 193 0.86 -3.02 -1.45
C GLN A 193 0.85 -4.52 -1.06
N GLN A 194 1.35 -5.42 -1.91
CA GLN A 194 1.39 -6.88 -1.72
C GLN A 194 2.82 -7.44 -1.53
N MET A 195 3.89 -6.64 -1.65
CA MET A 195 5.26 -7.11 -1.40
C MET A 195 5.58 -7.16 0.10
N GLY A 196 4.89 -8.06 0.83
CA GLY A 196 5.22 -8.47 2.20
C GLY A 196 6.43 -9.41 2.30
N LYS A 197 7.38 -9.36 1.35
CA LYS A 197 8.65 -10.08 1.44
C LYS A 197 9.80 -9.11 1.26
N GLU A 198 10.50 -8.90 2.38
CA GLU A 198 11.89 -8.45 2.53
C GLU A 198 12.41 -7.57 1.39
N THR A 199 12.12 -6.28 1.49
CA THR A 199 12.86 -5.25 0.78
C THR A 199 13.38 -4.24 1.79
N HIS A 200 14.70 -4.25 1.99
CA HIS A 200 15.39 -3.39 2.95
C HIS A 200 15.23 -1.92 2.53
N VAL A 201 14.56 -1.13 3.36
CA VAL A 201 14.58 0.34 3.28
C VAL A 201 15.45 0.81 4.44
N THR A 202 16.67 1.24 4.14
CA THR A 202 17.57 1.83 5.13
C THR A 202 17.19 3.30 5.30
N ILE A 203 16.63 3.65 6.45
CA ILE A 203 16.51 5.03 6.93
C ILE A 203 17.12 5.01 8.34
N GLN A 204 18.27 5.65 8.51
CA GLN A 204 18.87 5.88 9.81
C GLN A 204 18.59 7.33 10.20
N ASP A 205 17.91 7.51 11.34
CA ASP A 205 17.79 8.81 12.00
C ASP A 205 18.82 8.89 13.13
N THR A 206 19.44 10.06 13.27
CA THR A 206 20.48 10.34 14.26
C THR A 206 19.86 10.94 15.52
N SER A 207 19.94 10.23 16.64
CA SER A 207 20.06 10.89 17.95
C SER A 207 20.75 9.98 18.97
N ASP A 208 21.84 10.49 19.54
CA ASP A 208 22.57 9.88 20.64
C ASP A 208 21.65 9.76 21.86
N GLY A 209 21.34 8.53 22.28
CA GLY A 209 20.45 8.32 23.42
C GLY A 209 20.12 6.86 23.77
N ASN A 210 21.08 5.95 23.69
CA ASN A 210 21.18 4.67 24.41
C ASN A 210 19.85 4.06 24.97
N LEU A 211 19.05 3.44 24.11
CA LEU A 211 18.05 2.43 24.45
C LEU A 211 18.08 1.38 23.33
N ASP A 212 18.15 0.10 23.69
CA ASP A 212 18.19 -1.04 22.77
C ASP A 212 16.93 -1.07 21.86
N GLU A 213 17.01 -0.48 20.67
CA GLU A 213 15.98 -0.57 19.64
C GLU A 213 16.15 -1.85 18.81
N HIS A 214 15.37 -2.87 19.16
CA HIS A 214 15.08 -3.96 18.26
C HIS A 214 14.25 -3.43 17.07
N HIS A 215 14.90 -3.18 15.94
CA HIS A 215 14.24 -2.88 14.67
C HIS A 215 13.45 -4.11 14.18
N SER A 216 12.22 -4.26 14.65
CA SER A 216 11.25 -5.21 14.10
C SER A 216 10.82 -4.75 12.71
N ALA A 217 11.03 -5.60 11.71
CA ALA A 217 10.48 -5.40 10.37
C ALA A 217 8.95 -5.17 10.47
N SER A 218 8.45 -4.04 9.96
CA SER A 218 7.03 -3.73 9.99
C SER A 218 6.29 -4.66 9.02
N VAL A 219 5.60 -5.67 9.55
CA VAL A 219 4.72 -6.54 8.77
C VAL A 219 3.52 -5.72 8.32
N PRO A 220 3.14 -5.72 7.02
CA PRO A 220 1.97 -4.96 6.57
C PRO A 220 0.73 -5.37 7.37
N VAL A 221 0.08 -4.37 7.96
CA VAL A 221 -1.17 -4.54 8.73
C VAL A 221 -2.24 -5.14 7.83
N GLN A 222 -2.80 -6.25 8.28
CA GLN A 222 -3.95 -6.86 7.63
C GLN A 222 -5.20 -6.05 7.92
N ILE A 223 -6.05 -5.85 6.91
CA ILE A 223 -7.29 -5.11 7.03
C ILE A 223 -8.45 -6.10 7.07
N GLY A 224 -9.26 -6.00 8.13
CA GLY A 224 -10.52 -6.72 8.26
C GLY A 224 -11.71 -5.84 7.94
N PHE A 225 -12.88 -6.46 7.75
CA PHE A 225 -14.12 -5.77 7.43
C PHE A 225 -15.28 -6.29 8.29
N VAL A 226 -16.34 -5.49 8.40
CA VAL A 226 -17.63 -5.96 8.90
C VAL A 226 -18.59 -6.11 7.72
N GLN A 227 -19.11 -7.31 7.53
CA GLN A 227 -20.18 -7.61 6.58
C GLN A 227 -21.38 -8.18 7.33
N LYS A 228 -22.46 -8.55 6.63
CA LYS A 228 -23.64 -9.17 7.23
C LYS A 228 -23.71 -10.65 6.89
N ALA A 229 -24.32 -11.45 7.76
CA ALA A 229 -24.51 -12.87 7.49
C ALA A 229 -25.25 -13.13 6.16
N CYS A 230 -26.20 -12.25 5.78
CA CYS A 230 -26.91 -12.35 4.51
C CYS A 230 -26.00 -12.28 3.27
N ASP A 231 -24.82 -11.67 3.38
CA ASP A 231 -23.88 -11.53 2.27
C ASP A 231 -23.20 -12.87 1.94
N PHE A 232 -23.23 -13.83 2.86
CA PHE A 232 -22.58 -15.15 2.75
C PHE A 232 -23.56 -16.33 2.62
N THR A 233 -24.87 -16.09 2.54
CA THR A 233 -25.87 -17.19 2.51
C THR A 233 -25.73 -18.09 1.27
N ARG A 234 -25.16 -17.56 0.19
CA ARG A 234 -24.92 -18.33 -1.05
C ARG A 234 -23.75 -19.30 -0.91
N THR A 235 -22.81 -19.00 -0.03
CA THR A 235 -21.53 -19.71 0.09
C THR A 235 -21.41 -20.52 1.38
N SER A 236 -22.22 -20.21 2.42
CA SER A 236 -22.24 -20.95 3.69
C SER A 236 -23.65 -21.24 4.17
N LYS A 237 -23.89 -22.51 4.56
CA LYS A 237 -25.14 -22.93 5.20
C LYS A 237 -25.23 -22.37 6.61
N SER A 238 -24.11 -22.33 7.32
CA SER A 238 -24.01 -21.73 8.66
C SER A 238 -24.41 -20.25 8.64
N ALA A 239 -23.92 -19.47 7.66
CA ALA A 239 -24.36 -18.08 7.48
C ALA A 239 -25.88 -17.96 7.22
N SER A 240 -26.45 -18.91 6.47
CA SER A 240 -27.89 -18.95 6.19
C SER A 240 -28.77 -19.27 7.40
N ALA A 241 -28.20 -19.89 8.43
CA ALA A 241 -28.91 -20.20 9.68
C ALA A 241 -28.89 -19.04 10.68
N MET A 242 -28.00 -18.06 10.51
CA MET A 242 -27.90 -16.87 11.36
C MET A 242 -28.96 -15.83 11.00
N LYS A 243 -29.22 -14.88 11.92
CA LYS A 243 -30.04 -13.70 11.60
C LYS A 243 -29.38 -12.91 10.44
N PRO A 244 -30.13 -12.48 9.41
CA PRO A 244 -29.56 -11.85 8.22
C PRO A 244 -28.69 -10.61 8.48
N ASP A 245 -29.03 -9.83 9.50
CA ASP A 245 -28.32 -8.61 9.88
C ASP A 245 -27.16 -8.84 10.87
N THR A 246 -26.91 -10.10 11.29
CA THR A 246 -25.81 -10.41 12.20
C THR A 246 -24.46 -10.00 11.59
N PRO A 247 -23.65 -9.20 12.31
CA PRO A 247 -22.34 -8.81 11.85
C PRO A 247 -21.39 -9.99 11.70
N VAL A 248 -20.61 -9.96 10.62
CA VAL A 248 -19.58 -10.94 10.29
C VAL A 248 -18.23 -10.22 10.22
N LEU A 249 -17.29 -10.59 11.07
CA LEU A 249 -15.93 -10.08 11.02
C LEU A 249 -15.11 -10.85 9.98
N VAL A 250 -14.69 -10.16 8.93
CA VAL A 250 -13.93 -10.74 7.82
C VAL A 250 -12.44 -10.50 8.03
N SER A 251 -11.60 -11.50 7.76
CA SER A 251 -10.14 -11.40 7.87
C SER A 251 -9.44 -12.29 6.85
N SER A 252 -8.37 -11.77 6.23
CA SER A 252 -7.46 -12.56 5.41
C SER A 252 -6.39 -13.21 6.28
N VAL A 253 -6.35 -14.54 6.33
CA VAL A 253 -5.45 -15.32 7.21
C VAL A 253 -4.70 -16.39 6.43
N ASP A 254 -3.65 -16.95 7.03
CA ASP A 254 -3.12 -18.26 6.61
C ASP A 254 -4.14 -19.32 7.02
N LEU A 255 -5.06 -19.64 6.11
CA LEU A 255 -6.23 -20.48 6.40
C LEU A 255 -5.81 -21.90 6.77
N ASN A 256 -4.80 -22.46 6.10
CA ASN A 256 -4.30 -23.79 6.41
C ASN A 256 -3.68 -23.86 7.82
N ARG A 257 -2.88 -22.85 8.19
CA ARG A 257 -2.31 -22.77 9.53
C ARG A 257 -3.40 -22.57 10.57
N TYR A 258 -4.38 -21.72 10.31
CA TYR A 258 -5.53 -21.54 11.20
C TYR A 258 -6.27 -22.86 11.41
N LEU A 259 -6.70 -23.53 10.33
CA LEU A 259 -7.46 -24.78 10.39
C LEU A 259 -6.71 -25.92 11.09
N SER A 260 -5.38 -25.98 10.99
CA SER A 260 -4.59 -27.01 11.68
C SER A 260 -4.45 -26.79 13.19
N LEU A 261 -4.71 -25.57 13.68
CA LEU A 261 -4.63 -25.20 15.10
C LEU A 261 -6.00 -24.95 15.74
N ALA A 262 -7.00 -24.69 14.91
CA ALA A 262 -8.40 -24.46 15.28
C ALA A 262 -9.04 -25.73 15.86
N ARG A 263 -10.02 -25.54 16.73
CA ARG A 263 -10.87 -26.58 17.30
C ARG A 263 -12.34 -26.16 17.22
N VAL A 264 -13.24 -27.12 17.42
CA VAL A 264 -14.68 -26.87 17.27
C VAL A 264 -15.20 -25.85 18.30
N ASP A 265 -14.64 -25.85 19.51
CA ASP A 265 -14.99 -24.87 20.54
C ASP A 265 -14.11 -23.61 20.43
N GLY A 266 -14.77 -22.45 20.49
CA GLY A 266 -14.13 -21.15 20.47
C GLY A 266 -14.51 -20.27 21.65
N SER A 267 -13.73 -19.21 21.85
CA SER A 267 -14.03 -18.12 22.77
C SER A 267 -14.01 -16.82 21.99
N PHE A 268 -15.02 -15.98 22.19
CA PHE A 268 -15.04 -14.63 21.66
C PHE A 268 -15.16 -13.63 22.81
N GLY A 269 -14.47 -12.50 22.68
CA GLY A 269 -14.48 -11.45 23.68
C GLY A 269 -14.22 -10.07 23.10
N PHE A 270 -14.67 -9.07 23.84
CA PHE A 270 -14.32 -7.67 23.61
C PHE A 270 -13.20 -7.28 24.55
N GLY A 271 -12.45 -6.24 24.24
CA GLY A 271 -11.38 -5.73 25.08
C GLY A 271 -10.92 -4.38 24.57
N HIS A 272 -9.86 -3.87 25.16
CA HIS A 272 -9.25 -2.63 24.70
C HIS A 272 -7.76 -2.59 25.02
N PHE A 273 -7.07 -1.76 24.27
CA PHE A 273 -5.72 -1.31 24.55
C PHE A 273 -5.76 0.21 24.74
N ARG A 274 -5.05 0.68 25.76
CA ARG A 274 -4.63 2.09 25.81
C ARG A 274 -3.29 2.17 25.10
N PHE A 275 -3.27 2.82 23.95
CA PHE A 275 -2.06 2.99 23.15
C PHE A 275 -1.89 4.50 22.93
N GLU A 276 -0.81 5.04 23.47
CA GLU A 276 -0.64 6.48 23.68
C GLU A 276 -1.83 7.06 24.48
N ASP A 277 -2.40 8.18 24.02
CA ASP A 277 -3.55 8.82 24.64
C ASP A 277 -4.89 8.34 24.05
N ARG A 278 -4.90 7.22 23.30
CA ARG A 278 -6.09 6.71 22.60
C ARG A 278 -6.50 5.33 23.07
N ILE A 279 -7.81 5.06 22.94
CA ILE A 279 -8.39 3.74 23.20
C ILE A 279 -8.56 3.03 21.85
N VAL A 280 -7.91 1.87 21.72
CA VAL A 280 -8.12 0.95 20.61
C VAL A 280 -8.99 -0.19 21.10
N LEU A 281 -10.18 -0.35 20.53
CA LEU A 281 -11.03 -1.50 20.81
C LEU A 281 -10.42 -2.76 20.20
N SER A 282 -10.57 -3.87 20.89
CA SER A 282 -10.18 -5.18 20.38
C SER A 282 -11.36 -6.14 20.44
N MET A 283 -11.66 -6.79 19.32
CA MET A 283 -12.51 -7.98 19.25
C MET A 283 -11.59 -9.18 19.04
N ARG A 284 -11.68 -10.19 19.89
CA ARG A 284 -10.79 -11.36 19.85
C ARG A 284 -11.61 -12.64 19.71
N PHE A 285 -11.29 -13.45 18.71
CA PHE A 285 -11.85 -14.78 18.54
C PHE A 285 -10.72 -15.80 18.65
N GLN A 286 -10.85 -16.74 19.57
CA GLN A 286 -9.93 -17.87 19.73
C GLN A 286 -10.65 -19.17 19.41
N SER A 287 -10.02 -20.03 18.61
CA SER A 287 -10.43 -21.41 18.37
C SER A 287 -9.20 -22.29 18.54
N GLY A 288 -9.23 -23.20 19.52
CA GLY A 288 -8.05 -24.00 19.88
C GLY A 288 -6.82 -23.11 20.20
N SER A 289 -5.69 -23.38 19.52
CA SER A 289 -4.43 -22.65 19.70
C SER A 289 -4.26 -21.46 18.76
N ALA A 290 -5.31 -21.13 17.97
CA ALA A 290 -5.35 -20.01 17.04
C ALA A 290 -6.23 -18.88 17.60
N GLN A 291 -5.73 -17.64 17.57
CA GLN A 291 -6.48 -16.45 17.99
C GLN A 291 -6.36 -15.33 16.95
N ILE A 292 -7.47 -14.67 16.67
CA ILE A 292 -7.58 -13.59 15.68
C ILE A 292 -8.11 -12.35 16.39
N TYR A 293 -7.41 -11.23 16.22
CA TYR A 293 -7.80 -9.91 16.70
C TYR A 293 -8.31 -9.05 15.57
N TRP A 294 -9.35 -8.27 15.83
CA TRP A 294 -9.74 -7.10 15.06
C TRP A 294 -9.63 -5.88 15.96
N LEU A 295 -8.69 -5.00 15.61
CA LEU A 295 -8.47 -3.74 16.28
C LEU A 295 -9.28 -2.65 15.59
N ALA A 296 -9.95 -1.83 16.36
CA ALA A 296 -10.78 -0.77 15.82
C ALA A 296 -10.61 0.52 16.64
N ASP A 297 -10.83 1.65 15.98
CA ASP A 297 -10.90 2.93 16.67
C ASP A 297 -12.15 2.96 17.56
N ALA A 298 -11.97 3.27 18.84
CA ALA A 298 -13.08 3.37 19.78
C ALA A 298 -13.97 4.59 19.52
N ALA A 299 -13.52 5.57 18.74
CA ALA A 299 -14.33 6.70 18.32
C ALA A 299 -15.23 6.40 17.10
N ASP A 300 -15.04 5.26 16.42
CA ASP A 300 -15.79 4.93 15.20
C ASP A 300 -17.23 4.49 15.52
N PRO A 301 -18.26 5.26 15.11
CA PRO A 301 -19.65 4.90 15.38
C PRO A 301 -20.07 3.60 14.71
N SER A 302 -19.53 3.28 13.53
CA SER A 302 -19.90 2.07 12.78
C SER A 302 -19.45 0.79 13.49
N VAL A 303 -18.34 0.85 14.22
CA VAL A 303 -17.84 -0.24 15.06
C VAL A 303 -18.81 -0.49 16.23
N TRP A 304 -19.27 0.57 16.88
CA TRP A 304 -20.25 0.44 17.96
C TRP A 304 -21.61 -0.05 17.49
N ASP A 305 -22.06 0.41 16.32
CA ASP A 305 -23.30 -0.09 15.72
C ASP A 305 -23.21 -1.60 15.45
N ALA A 306 -22.07 -2.09 14.95
CA ALA A 306 -21.83 -3.52 14.79
C ALA A 306 -21.88 -4.25 16.14
N ILE A 307 -21.19 -3.76 17.18
CA ILE A 307 -21.21 -4.35 18.52
C ILE A 307 -22.64 -4.41 19.10
N ASP A 308 -23.42 -3.34 18.93
CA ASP A 308 -24.80 -3.27 19.39
C ASP A 308 -25.68 -4.32 18.70
N VAL A 309 -25.51 -4.52 17.38
CA VAL A 309 -26.23 -5.56 16.63
C VAL A 309 -25.77 -6.95 17.06
N MET A 310 -24.47 -7.19 17.25
CA MET A 310 -23.96 -8.47 17.77
C MET A 310 -24.62 -8.82 19.11
N LYS A 311 -24.63 -7.86 20.07
CA LYS A 311 -25.25 -8.04 21.39
C LYS A 311 -26.76 -8.24 21.32
N LYS A 312 -27.45 -7.50 20.44
CA LYS A 312 -28.90 -7.64 20.21
C LYS A 312 -29.25 -9.01 19.60
N ASN A 313 -28.42 -9.48 18.67
CA ASN A 313 -28.64 -10.75 18.00
C ASN A 313 -28.15 -11.94 18.83
N GLU A 314 -27.32 -11.70 19.86
CA GLU A 314 -26.63 -12.70 20.67
C GLU A 314 -25.72 -13.60 19.81
N GLU A 315 -25.28 -13.08 18.68
CA GLU A 315 -24.55 -13.83 17.65
C GLU A 315 -23.55 -12.92 16.93
N VAL A 316 -22.46 -13.51 16.46
CA VAL A 316 -21.47 -12.91 15.56
C VAL A 316 -20.96 -13.98 14.62
N GLY A 317 -20.64 -13.60 13.38
CA GLY A 317 -19.99 -14.50 12.42
C GLY A 317 -18.53 -14.13 12.21
N PHE A 318 -17.74 -15.09 11.75
CA PHE A 318 -16.38 -14.87 11.28
C PHE A 318 -16.23 -15.44 9.89
N MET A 319 -15.67 -14.66 8.96
CA MET A 319 -15.26 -15.14 7.64
C MET A 319 -13.74 -15.04 7.54
N LEU A 320 -13.08 -16.18 7.45
CA LEU A 320 -11.61 -16.29 7.41
C LEU A 320 -11.18 -16.74 6.03
N GLU A 321 -10.46 -15.89 5.29
CA GLU A 321 -10.21 -16.06 3.85
C GLU A 321 -8.72 -16.19 3.53
N GLU A 322 -8.42 -16.99 2.51
CA GLU A 322 -7.10 -17.09 1.86
C GLU A 322 -7.31 -17.17 0.34
N GLY A 323 -7.23 -16.01 -0.33
CA GLY A 323 -7.53 -15.92 -1.77
C GLY A 323 -9.00 -16.25 -2.06
N ALA A 324 -9.25 -17.34 -2.79
CA ALA A 324 -10.60 -17.79 -3.13
C ALA A 324 -11.18 -18.83 -2.14
N ARG A 325 -10.39 -19.26 -1.14
CA ARG A 325 -10.83 -20.18 -0.09
C ARG A 325 -11.29 -19.38 1.13
N GLY A 326 -12.31 -19.87 1.82
CA GLY A 326 -12.77 -19.27 3.06
C GLY A 326 -13.37 -20.28 4.01
N ALA A 327 -13.39 -19.95 5.30
CA ALA A 327 -14.09 -20.68 6.34
C ALA A 327 -15.02 -19.73 7.10
N PHE A 328 -16.31 -20.10 7.15
CA PHE A 328 -17.30 -19.37 7.92
C PHE A 328 -17.49 -20.03 9.30
N VAL A 329 -17.46 -19.23 10.37
CA VAL A 329 -17.63 -19.70 11.74
C VAL A 329 -18.72 -18.87 12.43
N PRO A 330 -19.91 -19.44 12.69
CA PRO A 330 -20.91 -18.79 13.52
C PRO A 330 -20.51 -18.88 15.00
N TYR A 331 -20.86 -17.88 15.80
CA TYR A 331 -20.60 -17.88 17.23
C TYR A 331 -21.74 -17.23 18.01
N THR A 332 -22.22 -17.94 19.04
CA THR A 332 -23.25 -17.45 19.95
C THR A 332 -22.60 -16.74 21.13
N LEU A 333 -23.00 -15.49 21.38
CA LEU A 333 -22.47 -14.69 22.47
C LEU A 333 -23.06 -15.17 23.80
N LEU A 334 -22.18 -15.39 24.79
CA LEU A 334 -22.64 -15.72 26.14
C LEU A 334 -23.23 -14.47 26.82
N PRO A 335 -24.37 -14.60 27.52
CA PRO A 335 -24.91 -13.52 28.34
C PRO A 335 -23.86 -13.04 29.35
N HIS A 336 -23.72 -11.71 29.48
CA HIS A 336 -22.85 -11.05 30.47
C HIS A 336 -21.35 -11.05 30.19
N GLN A 337 -20.92 -11.35 28.97
CA GLN A 337 -19.55 -11.03 28.57
C GLN A 337 -19.33 -9.51 28.54
N GLU A 338 -18.39 -9.07 29.39
CA GLU A 338 -17.70 -7.77 29.46
C GLU A 338 -18.52 -6.51 29.10
N ASP A 339 -18.72 -5.62 30.08
CA ASP A 339 -19.38 -4.33 29.85
C ASP A 339 -18.44 -3.30 29.20
N ILE A 340 -18.20 -3.50 27.91
CA ILE A 340 -17.43 -2.59 27.05
C ILE A 340 -18.09 -1.20 26.89
N ARG A 341 -19.36 -1.02 27.32
CA ARG A 341 -20.07 0.27 27.16
C ARG A 341 -19.44 1.41 27.93
N ILE A 342 -18.73 1.10 29.03
CA ILE A 342 -17.98 2.10 29.80
C ILE A 342 -16.96 2.81 28.91
N LEU A 343 -16.33 2.08 27.98
CA LEU A 343 -15.34 2.64 27.06
C LEU A 343 -15.97 3.53 25.99
N ARG A 344 -17.24 3.28 25.62
CA ARG A 344 -17.95 4.09 24.60
C ARG A 344 -18.03 5.55 25.00
N ALA A 345 -18.29 5.83 26.28
CA ALA A 345 -18.35 7.21 26.79
C ALA A 345 -16.97 7.90 26.81
N GLU A 346 -15.92 7.17 27.19
CA GLU A 346 -14.53 7.67 27.24
C GLU A 346 -14.02 8.03 25.83
N SER A 347 -14.43 7.27 24.82
CA SER A 347 -13.91 7.33 23.45
C SER A 347 -14.45 8.50 22.61
N LEU A 348 -15.60 9.08 22.98
CA LEU A 348 -16.21 10.22 22.26
C LEU A 348 -15.43 11.54 22.40
N SER A 349 -14.34 11.55 23.15
CA SER A 349 -13.51 12.73 23.41
C SER A 349 -12.49 13.06 22.30
N HIS A 350 -12.32 12.18 21.31
CA HIS A 350 -11.30 12.31 20.25
C HIS A 350 -11.90 12.05 18.84
N PRO A 351 -12.60 13.04 18.23
CA PRO A 351 -13.42 12.83 17.04
C PRO A 351 -12.67 12.80 15.68
N ASP A 352 -11.35 13.05 15.66
CA ASP A 352 -10.60 13.17 14.41
C ASP A 352 -10.15 11.81 13.85
N GLY A 353 -11.12 11.07 13.31
CA GLY A 353 -11.03 10.13 12.17
C GLY A 353 -9.87 9.12 12.10
N LEU A 354 -10.24 7.83 12.09
CA LEU A 354 -9.40 6.67 11.79
C LEU A 354 -8.06 6.67 12.53
N SER A 355 -8.08 6.16 13.77
CA SER A 355 -6.91 6.00 14.61
C SER A 355 -5.78 5.21 13.90
N ASP A 356 -4.85 5.95 13.32
CA ASP A 356 -3.42 5.62 13.20
C ASP A 356 -2.93 4.75 14.36
N ALA A 357 -3.38 4.99 15.60
CA ALA A 357 -3.04 4.21 16.77
C ALA A 357 -3.45 2.72 16.67
N ALA A 358 -4.57 2.35 16.04
CA ALA A 358 -4.92 0.94 15.82
C ALA A 358 -3.95 0.26 14.83
N VAL A 359 -3.54 1.00 13.80
CA VAL A 359 -2.57 0.56 12.78
C VAL A 359 -1.17 0.46 13.37
N GLU A 360 -0.76 1.43 14.17
CA GLU A 360 0.51 1.44 14.88
C GLU A 360 0.58 0.33 15.93
N LEU A 361 -0.48 0.15 16.72
CA LEU A 361 -0.60 -0.94 17.66
C LEU A 361 -0.50 -2.31 16.96
N ALA A 362 -1.18 -2.50 15.83
CA ALA A 362 -1.07 -3.73 15.04
C ALA A 362 0.37 -3.96 14.52
N ASN A 363 1.03 -2.90 14.03
CA ASN A 363 2.40 -2.96 13.52
C ASN A 363 3.45 -3.20 14.60
N SER A 364 3.20 -2.76 15.83
CA SER A 364 4.16 -2.83 16.93
C SER A 364 4.50 -4.26 17.37
N GLY A 365 3.67 -5.24 17.00
CA GLY A 365 3.77 -6.63 17.48
C GLY A 365 3.35 -6.80 18.95
N LEU A 366 2.94 -5.71 19.63
CA LEU A 366 2.58 -5.76 21.05
C LEU A 366 1.35 -6.63 21.31
N VAL A 367 0.37 -6.63 20.40
CA VAL A 367 -0.83 -7.46 20.55
C VAL A 367 -0.47 -8.93 20.52
N GLN A 368 0.34 -9.37 19.54
CA GLN A 368 0.80 -10.76 19.44
C GLN A 368 1.65 -11.16 20.65
N LYS A 369 2.53 -10.26 21.11
CA LYS A 369 3.42 -10.52 22.25
C LYS A 369 2.67 -10.63 23.58
N ASN A 370 1.59 -9.87 23.75
CA ASN A 370 0.80 -9.81 24.98
C ASN A 370 -0.50 -10.64 24.91
N ALA A 371 -0.75 -11.32 23.79
CA ALA A 371 -1.92 -12.17 23.64
C ALA A 371 -1.91 -13.29 24.68
N THR A 372 -3.00 -13.40 25.43
CA THR A 372 -3.25 -14.47 26.38
C THR A 372 -4.35 -15.37 25.88
N THR A 373 -4.30 -16.65 26.24
CA THR A 373 -5.39 -17.58 25.92
C THR A 373 -6.66 -17.19 26.66
N ASP A 374 -7.77 -17.14 25.93
CA ASP A 374 -9.13 -17.05 26.48
C ASP A 374 -9.67 -18.45 26.86
N ILE A 375 -8.96 -19.52 26.50
CA ILE A 375 -9.34 -20.92 26.79
C ILE A 375 -8.36 -21.51 27.81
N PRO A 376 -8.80 -21.80 29.06
CA PRO A 376 -7.92 -22.34 30.10
C PRO A 376 -7.18 -23.61 29.66
N GLY A 377 -5.86 -23.64 29.90
CA GLY A 377 -5.01 -24.78 29.59
C GLY A 377 -4.57 -24.92 28.13
N ILE A 378 -5.03 -24.06 27.21
CA ILE A 378 -4.58 -24.04 25.82
C ILE A 378 -3.51 -22.97 25.61
N LYS A 379 -2.36 -23.35 25.03
CA LYS A 379 -1.30 -22.40 24.68
C LYS A 379 -1.53 -21.86 23.27
N LEU A 380 -1.39 -20.55 23.08
CA LEU A 380 -1.46 -19.92 21.77
C LEU A 380 -0.22 -20.25 20.91
N GLU A 381 -0.45 -20.63 19.66
CA GLU A 381 0.58 -20.95 18.66
C GLU A 381 0.46 -20.12 17.38
N TYR A 382 -0.72 -19.53 17.16
CA TYR A 382 -1.00 -18.63 16.06
C TYR A 382 -1.84 -17.46 16.54
N VAL A 383 -1.30 -16.25 16.41
CA VAL A 383 -2.01 -15.00 16.71
C VAL A 383 -1.99 -14.15 15.45
N HIS A 384 -3.17 -13.80 14.96
CA HIS A 384 -3.37 -12.95 13.80
C HIS A 384 -4.00 -11.63 14.24
N VAL A 385 -3.54 -10.50 13.71
CA VAL A 385 -4.02 -9.17 14.09
C VAL A 385 -4.42 -8.40 12.85
N ASN A 386 -5.68 -7.97 12.83
CA ASN A 386 -6.25 -7.12 11.79
C ASN A 386 -6.57 -5.75 12.36
N VAL A 387 -6.59 -4.74 11.49
CA VAL A 387 -7.29 -3.48 11.75
C VAL A 387 -8.61 -3.49 11.00
N LEU A 388 -9.70 -3.23 11.70
CA LEU A 388 -11.03 -3.18 11.13
C LEU A 388 -11.20 -1.87 10.36
N ALA A 389 -11.51 -1.97 9.06
CA ALA A 389 -11.81 -0.81 8.24
C ALA A 389 -13.14 -0.19 8.66
N SER A 390 -13.15 1.13 8.87
CA SER A 390 -14.39 1.90 8.97
C SER A 390 -15.18 1.83 7.68
N GLU A 391 -16.49 2.09 7.71
CA GLU A 391 -17.32 2.13 6.51
C GLU A 391 -16.75 3.11 5.46
N SER A 392 -16.18 4.24 5.90
CA SER A 392 -15.55 5.21 5.00
C SER A 392 -14.31 4.64 4.30
N VAL A 393 -13.48 3.87 5.00
CA VAL A 393 -12.29 3.21 4.44
C VAL A 393 -12.70 2.04 3.56
N ALA A 394 -13.69 1.25 3.98
CA ALA A 394 -14.25 0.17 3.20
C ALA A 394 -14.77 0.69 1.85
N ARG A 395 -15.55 1.78 1.82
CA ARG A 395 -16.03 2.39 0.56
C ARG A 395 -14.90 2.88 -0.35
N VAL A 396 -13.81 3.41 0.22
CA VAL A 396 -12.64 3.80 -0.57
C VAL A 396 -11.95 2.56 -1.14
N LEU A 397 -11.78 1.51 -0.34
CA LEU A 397 -11.19 0.24 -0.78
C LEU A 397 -12.07 -0.48 -1.80
N GLU A 398 -13.39 -0.47 -1.65
CA GLU A 398 -14.37 -1.00 -2.61
C GLU A 398 -14.37 -0.20 -3.90
N ALA A 399 -14.32 1.14 -3.84
CA ALA A 399 -14.20 1.98 -5.02
C ALA A 399 -12.88 1.72 -5.76
N LEU A 400 -11.80 1.44 -5.02
CA LEU A 400 -10.54 0.99 -5.60
C LEU A 400 -10.71 -0.40 -6.23
N GLN A 401 -11.31 -1.37 -5.53
CA GLN A 401 -11.54 -2.74 -6.02
C GLN A 401 -12.42 -2.79 -7.27
N ALA A 402 -13.52 -2.03 -7.30
CA ALA A 402 -14.44 -1.93 -8.43
C ALA A 402 -13.84 -1.20 -9.65
N SER A 403 -12.78 -0.41 -9.44
CA SER A 403 -12.06 0.25 -10.53
C SER A 403 -11.09 -0.67 -11.28
N PHE A 404 -10.90 -1.91 -10.79
CA PHE A 404 -10.20 -2.96 -11.52
C PHE A 404 -11.20 -3.80 -12.34
N PRO A 405 -10.93 -4.10 -13.62
CA PRO A 405 -11.70 -5.11 -14.33
C PRO A 405 -11.43 -6.46 -13.66
N VAL A 406 -12.39 -6.93 -12.87
CA VAL A 406 -12.40 -8.29 -12.34
C VAL A 406 -12.32 -9.21 -13.57
N ARG A 407 -11.18 -9.91 -13.74
CA ARG A 407 -11.20 -11.14 -14.53
C ARG A 407 -12.20 -12.02 -13.82
N ASP A 408 -13.25 -12.39 -14.54
CA ASP A 408 -14.36 -13.24 -14.09
C ASP A 408 -13.84 -14.68 -13.81
N GLU A 409 -12.82 -14.80 -12.97
CA GLU A 409 -12.51 -16.00 -12.20
C GLU A 409 -13.53 -16.02 -11.09
N ARG A 410 -14.74 -16.44 -11.45
CA ARG A 410 -15.80 -16.77 -10.51
C ARG A 410 -15.17 -17.61 -9.40
N TYR A 411 -15.48 -17.26 -8.15
CA TYR A 411 -15.31 -18.15 -7.00
C TYR A 411 -15.65 -19.57 -7.45
N SER A 412 -14.63 -20.41 -7.56
CA SER A 412 -14.84 -21.84 -7.74
C SER A 412 -15.52 -22.31 -6.45
N ASP A 413 -16.65 -23.01 -6.57
CA ASP A 413 -17.53 -23.47 -5.48
C ASP A 413 -16.86 -24.35 -4.39
N SER A 414 -15.54 -24.44 -4.34
CA SER A 414 -14.79 -25.15 -3.33
C SER A 414 -14.58 -24.30 -2.07
N PHE A 415 -15.64 -24.03 -1.33
CA PHE A 415 -15.50 -23.81 0.12
C PHE A 415 -15.12 -25.15 0.74
N GLU A 416 -14.00 -25.19 1.45
CA GLU A 416 -13.71 -26.33 2.33
C GLU A 416 -14.77 -26.30 3.43
N THR A 417 -15.63 -27.33 3.44
CA THR A 417 -16.68 -27.66 4.42
C THR A 417 -16.79 -26.72 5.62
N ASP A 418 -17.99 -26.14 5.82
CA ASP A 418 -18.38 -25.44 7.06
C ASP A 418 -17.77 -26.19 8.26
N ILE A 419 -16.98 -25.51 9.10
CA ILE A 419 -16.32 -26.15 10.25
C ILE A 419 -17.35 -26.84 11.17
N ALA A 420 -18.59 -26.33 11.17
CA ALA A 420 -19.73 -26.93 11.85
C ALA A 420 -20.09 -28.35 11.36
N ASP A 421 -19.82 -28.69 10.10
CA ASP A 421 -20.11 -30.02 9.51
C ASP A 421 -19.04 -31.07 9.84
N ALA A 422 -17.92 -30.70 10.49
CA ALA A 422 -16.82 -31.60 10.84
C ALA A 422 -17.10 -32.57 12.03
N GLY A 423 -18.33 -32.62 12.53
CA GLY A 423 -18.82 -33.82 13.23
C GLY A 423 -18.50 -33.97 14.73
N HIS A 424 -18.39 -32.87 15.49
CA HIS A 424 -18.43 -32.95 16.96
C HIS A 424 -19.56 -32.06 17.54
N PRO A 425 -20.38 -32.58 18.46
CA PRO A 425 -21.55 -31.87 18.96
C PRO A 425 -21.15 -30.65 19.78
N ILE A 426 -21.75 -29.51 19.44
CA ILE A 426 -21.72 -28.26 20.22
C ILE A 426 -22.61 -28.48 21.45
N HIS A 427 -22.06 -28.30 22.65
CA HIS A 427 -22.80 -28.41 23.92
C HIS A 427 -23.06 -27.06 24.55
#